data_AF-A0A6M6JIU9-F1
#
_entry.id   AF-A0A6M6JIU9-F1
#
_cell.length_a   1.000
_cell.length_b   1.000
_cell.length_c   1.000
_cell.angle_alpha   90.00
_cell.angle_beta   90.00
_cell.angle_gamma   90.00
#
_symmetry.space_group_name_H-M   'P 1'
#
loop_
_entity.id
_entity.type
_entity.pdbx_description
1 polymer ?
#
loop_
_entity_poly.entity_id
_entity_poly.type
_entity_poly.pdbx_seq_one_letter_code
_entity_poly.pdbx_strand_id
1 'polypeptide(L)' 'MLFLIAFVGAAIIALVLWKAMGTANGDALPQGERPAPGPARPRVSGPDDDPDFLRQLDERVKRRDEPPAG' A
#
# COMPACT_ATOMS: atom_id res chain seq x y z
N MET A 1 25.49 -21.15 23.43
CA MET A 1 24.04 -21.07 23.73
C MET A 1 23.54 -19.63 23.72
N LEU A 2 24.04 -18.74 24.60
CA LEU A 2 23.64 -17.32 24.61
C LEU A 2 23.85 -16.61 23.28
N PHE A 3 24.98 -16.85 22.61
CA PHE A 3 25.25 -16.28 21.28
C PHE A 3 24.23 -16.71 20.22
N LEU A 4 23.73 -17.95 20.28
CA LEU A 4 22.73 -18.44 19.35
C LEU A 4 21.38 -17.76 19.58
N ILE A 5 21.00 -17.59 20.85
CA ILE A 5 19.78 -16.87 21.25
C ILE A 5 19.87 -15.39 20.84
N ALA A 6 21.01 -14.74 21.10
CA ALA A 6 21.24 -13.35 20.70
C ALA A 6 21.20 -13.18 19.18
N PHE A 7 21.76 -14.13 18.42
CA PHE A 7 21.74 -14.12 16.97
C PHE A 7 20.33 -14.27 16.41
N VAL A 8 19.53 -15.21 16.93
CA VAL A 8 18.13 -15.37 16.53
C VAL A 8 17.31 -14.13 16.87
N GLY A 9 17.51 -13.53 18.06
CA GLY A 9 16.85 -12.29 18.44
C GLY A 9 17.20 -11.13 17.50
N ALA A 10 18.49 -10.95 17.18
CA ALA A 10 18.93 -9.94 16.24
C ALA A 10 18.35 -10.14 14.83
N ALA A 11 18.27 -11.39 14.35
CA ALA A 11 17.68 -11.71 13.04
C ALA A 11 16.18 -11.37 12.98
N ILE A 12 15.43 -11.65 14.04
CA ILE A 12 14.00 -11.28 14.13
C ILE A 12 13.83 -9.76 14.09
N ILE A 13 14.62 -9.03 14.89
CA ILE A 13 14.57 -7.55 14.92
C ILE A 13 14.90 -6.98 13.55
N ALA A 14 15.95 -7.48 12.89
CA ALA A 14 16.33 -7.06 11.54
C ALA A 14 15.21 -7.32 10.52
N LEU A 15 14.55 -8.49 10.58
CA LEU A 15 13.44 -8.83 9.69
C LEU A 15 12.23 -7.91 9.91
N VAL A 16 11.89 -7.61 11.17
CA VAL A 16 10.79 -6.70 11.51
C VAL A 16 11.09 -5.29 11.00
N LEU A 17 12.31 -4.79 11.22
CA LEU A 17 12.73 -3.47 10.71
C LEU A 17 12.72 -3.43 9.18
N TRP A 18 13.20 -4.48 8.51
CA TRP A 18 13.13 -4.60 7.05
C TRP A 18 11.68 -4.55 6.56
N LYS A 19 10.78 -5.33 7.18
CA LYS A 19 9.37 -5.38 6.80
C LYS A 19 8.68 -4.02 7.03
N ALA A 20 8.99 -3.36 8.13
CA ALA A 20 8.47 -2.04 8.48
C ALA A 20 8.96 -0.96 7.50
N MET A 21 10.25 -0.99 7.10
CA MET A 21 10.79 -0.09 6.07
C MET A 21 10.17 -0.36 4.69
N GLY A 22 9.89 -1.62 4.36
CA GLY A 22 9.15 -1.99 3.15
C GLY A 22 7.71 -1.49 3.14
N THR A 23 7.07 -1.39 4.30
CA THR A 23 5.74 -0.77 4.47
C THR A 23 5.81 0.77 4.50
N ALA A 24 6.91 1.36 4.99
CA ALA A 24 7.05 2.81 5.09
C ALA A 24 7.37 3.50 3.76
N ASN A 25 7.94 2.78 2.78
CA ASN A 25 8.34 3.33 1.48
C ASN A 25 7.34 3.07 0.34
N GLY A 26 6.19 2.47 0.64
CA GLY A 26 5.16 2.25 -0.36
C GLY A 26 3.85 1.86 0.30
N ASP A 27 2.77 2.45 -0.22
CA ASP A 27 1.39 1.99 -0.12
C ASP A 27 1.25 0.49 -0.44
N ALA A 28 1.73 -0.36 0.46
CA ALA A 28 1.69 -1.80 0.32
C ALA A 28 0.53 -2.29 1.14
N LEU A 29 -0.64 -2.25 0.51
CA LEU A 29 -1.70 -3.25 0.66
C LEU A 29 -1.09 -4.59 1.12
N PRO A 30 -1.73 -5.32 2.04
CA PRO A 30 -1.25 -6.65 2.40
C PRO A 30 -1.13 -7.45 1.10
N GLN A 31 0.08 -7.93 0.83
CA GLN A 31 0.39 -8.87 -0.23
C GLN A 31 -0.27 -10.22 0.11
N GLY A 32 -1.60 -10.26 0.09
CA GLY A 32 -2.34 -11.46 -0.27
C GLY A 32 -2.15 -11.66 -1.76
N GLU A 33 -1.74 -12.86 -2.15
CA GLU A 33 -1.84 -13.43 -3.50
C GLU A 33 -2.10 -12.41 -4.62
N ARG A 34 -1.07 -12.00 -5.37
CA ARG A 34 -1.34 -11.44 -6.71
C ARG A 34 -2.02 -12.56 -7.51
N PRO A 35 -3.32 -12.48 -7.87
CA PRO A 35 -3.84 -13.40 -8.85
C PRO A 35 -3.17 -13.00 -10.17
N ALA A 36 -2.73 -13.99 -10.94
CA ALA A 36 -2.32 -13.84 -12.32
C ALA A 36 -3.30 -12.92 -13.11
N PRO A 37 -2.87 -12.28 -14.21
CA PRO A 37 -3.76 -11.49 -15.08
C PRO A 37 -4.73 -12.41 -15.83
N GLY A 38 -5.66 -13.02 -15.10
CA GLY A 38 -6.90 -13.59 -15.61
C GLY A 38 -8.00 -12.53 -15.61
N PRO A 39 -9.15 -12.79 -16.26
CA PRO A 39 -10.27 -11.85 -16.31
C PRO A 39 -10.58 -11.38 -14.89
N ALA A 40 -10.50 -10.06 -14.70
CA ALA A 40 -10.62 -9.41 -13.40
C ALA A 40 -11.85 -9.95 -12.68
N ARG A 41 -11.63 -10.78 -11.66
CA ARG A 41 -12.69 -11.07 -10.69
C ARG A 41 -13.20 -9.71 -10.21
N PRO A 42 -14.52 -9.46 -10.15
CA PRO A 42 -15.03 -8.22 -9.62
C PRO A 42 -14.42 -8.06 -8.24
N ARG A 43 -13.49 -7.12 -8.11
CA ARG A 43 -13.01 -6.72 -6.79
C ARG A 43 -14.26 -6.22 -6.10
N VAL A 44 -14.57 -6.77 -4.94
CA VAL A 44 -15.61 -6.20 -4.07
C VAL A 44 -15.04 -4.87 -3.59
N SER A 45 -15.09 -3.86 -4.46
CA SER A 45 -14.81 -2.48 -4.11
C SER A 45 -15.94 -2.04 -3.20
N GLY A 46 -15.59 -1.48 -2.04
CA GLY A 46 -16.57 -0.74 -1.27
C GLY A 46 -17.16 0.40 -2.12
N PRO A 47 -18.31 0.96 -1.73
CA PRO A 47 -18.89 2.13 -2.40
C PRO A 47 -17.89 3.29 -2.62
N ASP A 48 -16.89 3.41 -1.74
CA ASP A 48 -15.85 4.46 -1.79
C ASP A 48 -14.63 4.08 -2.66
N ASP A 49 -14.47 2.80 -3.02
CA ASP A 49 -13.35 2.27 -3.81
C ASP A 49 -13.74 2.01 -5.28
N ASP A 50 -14.87 2.56 -5.73
CA ASP A 50 -15.26 2.50 -7.13
C ASP A 50 -14.40 3.49 -7.96
N PRO A 51 -14.12 3.17 -9.23
CA PRO A 51 -13.25 4.01 -10.06
C PRO A 51 -13.86 5.39 -10.34
N ASP A 52 -15.18 5.53 -10.22
CA ASP A 52 -15.89 6.76 -10.55
C ASP A 52 -15.85 7.79 -9.41
N PHE A 53 -15.88 7.36 -8.14
CA PHE A 53 -15.69 8.21 -6.97
C PHE A 53 -14.26 8.75 -6.91
N LEU A 54 -13.27 7.89 -7.14
CA LEU A 54 -11.86 8.29 -7.19
C LEU A 54 -11.60 9.32 -8.30
N ARG A 55 -12.22 9.14 -9.48
CA ARG A 55 -12.16 10.12 -10.57
C ARG A 55 -12.77 11.47 -10.17
N GLN A 56 -13.94 11.44 -9.53
CA GLN A 56 -14.59 12.67 -9.06
C GLN A 56 -13.76 13.41 -7.99
N LEU A 57 -13.07 12.68 -7.11
CA LEU A 57 -12.16 13.28 -6.14
C LEU A 57 -10.94 13.91 -6.83
N ASP A 58 -10.31 13.18 -7.76
CA ASP A 58 -9.15 13.67 -8.52
C ASP A 58 -9.50 14.96 -9.30
N GLU A 59 -10.66 14.99 -9.95
CA GLU A 59 -11.15 16.19 -10.64
C GLU A 59 -11.36 17.38 -9.67
N ARG A 60 -11.92 17.13 -8.48
CA ARG A 60 -12.13 18.18 -7.47
C ARG A 60 -10.82 18.71 -6.90
N VAL A 61 -9.86 17.84 -6.62
CA VAL A 61 -8.52 18.21 -6.14
C VAL A 61 -7.82 19.03 -7.21
N LYS A 62 -7.78 18.53 -8.45
CA LYS A 62 -7.18 19.23 -9.59
C LYS A 62 -7.77 20.62 -9.82
N ARG A 63 -9.09 20.78 -9.74
CA ARG A 63 -9.74 22.10 -9.88
C ARG A 63 -9.50 23.03 -8.70
N ARG A 64 -9.23 22.49 -7.50
CA ARG A 64 -8.88 23.29 -6.33
C ARG A 64 -7.44 23.78 -6.40
N ASP A 65 -6.56 22.96 -6.96
CA ASP A 65 -5.13 23.26 -7.11
C ASP A 65 -4.83 24.08 -8.36
N GLU A 66 -5.80 24.29 -9.25
CA GLU A 66 -5.66 25.19 -10.39
C GLU A 66 -5.80 26.65 -9.91
N PRO A 67 -4.69 27.41 -9.84
CA PRO A 67 -4.77 28.82 -9.50
C PRO A 67 -5.58 29.55 -10.59
N PRO A 68 -6.36 30.59 -10.26
CA PRO A 68 -7.04 31.36 -11.27
C PRO A 68 -6.00 31.87 -12.27
N ALA A 69 -6.13 31.46 -13.54
CA ALA A 69 -5.34 32.02 -14.62
C ALA A 69 -5.72 33.50 -14.75
N GLY A 70 -4.97 34.34 -14.04
CA GLY A 70 -4.98 35.80 -14.15
C GLY A 70 -3.91 36.29 -15.10
#